data_AF-A0A7D8UXA7-F1
#
_entry.id   AF-A0A7D8UXA7-F1
#
_cell.length_a   1.000
_cell.length_b   1.000
_cell.length_c   1.000
_cell.angle_alpha   90.00
_cell.angle_beta   90.00
_cell.angle_gamma   90.00
#
_symmetry.space_group_name_H-M   'P 1'
#
loop_
_entity.id
_entity.type
_entity.pdbx_description
1 polymer ?
#
loop_
_entity_poly.entity_id
_entity_poly.type
_entity_poly.pdbx_seq_one_letter_code
_entity_poly.pdbx_strand_id
1 'polypeptide(L)'
;MIGIGCKIRDSGKQASDLQKKLKGHAESIGMNTLFTPVAQIEVLQGMILLASWGDTSWRPGGHAVRMGMDMGLYRCLPYLAQCGMGSGKPASELQEERPLVVGARCWLSLYKTEFEMAFNLGRPALFAAEDTIKHCRWFLEHPLSIQSDVRLVSTCELLTLRIPMHQPFSIWPSATRIPDIDDRIQEANDSFVTWFKHWDEHFKIGVAKTSFMRESLLTQYSHAVLHTNCRILHGVRSRRDLSLLSERRIDQLKHALHCAETLVSMPLRSVGYKANFTKANHYTHVGVAFAARLMIRLASLMPEAVGDLAQIADDLEAVTDLLAAVPGYQFAQQIRDLIQRARRKHILPPATKSSTTSPASGSAPPGGATAAEKGFPLDFFYAEQLFSTVPDLQAVVEPVYNLDSWFPYPALDSDGSINIGIQSGQPGTQLNQDLASGGRMIW
;
A
#
# COMPACT_ATOMS: atom_id res chain seq x y z
N MET A 1 14.81 7.35 17.15
CA MET A 1 15.43 6.07 16.76
C MET A 1 15.28 4.96 17.81
N ILE A 2 15.58 5.19 19.09
CA ILE A 2 15.51 4.13 20.14
C ILE A 2 14.11 3.50 20.25
N GLY A 3 13.04 4.30 20.15
CA GLY A 3 11.66 3.79 20.19
C GLY A 3 11.34 2.81 19.05
N ILE A 4 11.88 3.05 17.85
CA ILE A 4 11.74 2.14 16.70
C ILE A 4 12.51 0.85 16.96
N GLY A 5 13.73 0.94 17.50
CA GLY A 5 14.51 -0.24 17.89
C GLY A 5 13.76 -1.12 18.90
N CYS A 6 13.07 -0.50 19.87
CA CYS A 6 12.20 -1.23 20.81
C CYS A 6 11.01 -1.87 20.08
N LYS A 7 10.31 -1.14 19.20
CA LYS A 7 9.18 -1.69 18.41
C LYS A 7 9.62 -2.89 17.55
N ILE A 8 10.80 -2.84 16.95
CA ILE A 8 11.35 -3.95 16.15
C ILE A 8 11.68 -5.15 17.04
N ARG A 9 12.31 -4.92 18.20
CA ARG A 9 12.67 -5.98 19.16
C ARG A 9 11.42 -6.65 19.73
N ASP A 10 10.43 -5.84 20.10
CA ASP A 10 9.18 -6.30 20.69
C ASP A 10 8.30 -6.97 19.60
N SER A 11 8.38 -6.50 18.36
CA SER A 11 7.79 -7.09 17.15
C SER A 11 6.28 -7.33 17.32
N GLY A 12 5.75 -8.50 16.93
CA GLY A 12 4.34 -8.86 17.15
C GLY A 12 3.94 -9.11 18.61
N LYS A 13 4.84 -8.96 19.59
CA LYS A 13 4.54 -9.16 21.02
C LYS A 13 3.96 -7.88 21.66
N GLN A 14 3.51 -8.00 22.90
CA GLN A 14 3.08 -6.83 23.68
C GLN A 14 4.23 -5.82 23.81
N ALA A 15 3.94 -4.55 23.52
CA ALA A 15 4.90 -3.46 23.60
C ALA A 15 5.51 -3.36 25.02
N SER A 16 6.84 -3.28 25.09
CA SER A 16 7.55 -3.06 26.36
C SER A 16 7.24 -1.68 26.95
N ASP A 17 7.42 -1.53 28.26
CA ASP A 17 7.22 -0.24 28.92
C ASP A 17 8.17 0.84 28.40
N LEU A 18 9.38 0.44 28.00
CA LEU A 18 10.33 1.33 27.35
C LEU A 18 9.81 1.81 25.99
N GLN A 19 9.27 0.91 25.16
CA GLN A 19 8.66 1.28 23.89
C GLN A 19 7.50 2.27 24.10
N LYS A 20 6.61 1.98 25.04
CA LYS A 20 5.45 2.85 25.35
C LYS A 20 5.89 4.24 25.78
N LYS A 21 6.85 4.35 26.70
CA LYS A 21 7.40 5.65 27.17
C LYS A 21 8.05 6.44 26.03
N LEU A 22 8.86 5.78 25.21
CA LEU A 22 9.52 6.43 24.08
C LEU A 22 8.54 6.89 23.01
N LYS A 23 7.51 6.07 22.72
CA LYS A 23 6.41 6.43 21.81
C LYS A 23 5.67 7.67 22.34
N GLY A 24 5.20 7.64 23.59
CA GLY A 24 4.45 8.75 24.17
C GLY A 24 5.26 10.05 24.23
N HIS A 25 6.56 9.97 24.53
CA HIS A 25 7.43 11.15 24.49
C HIS A 25 7.59 11.74 23.08
N ALA A 26 7.79 10.88 22.07
CA ALA A 26 7.94 11.33 20.69
C ALA A 26 6.61 11.91 20.14
N GLU A 27 5.47 11.30 20.48
CA GLU A 27 4.14 11.84 20.13
C GLU A 27 3.89 13.18 20.82
N SER A 28 4.29 13.36 22.08
CA SER A 28 4.20 14.64 22.78
C SER A 28 4.99 15.75 22.10
N ILE A 29 6.23 15.47 21.68
CA ILE A 29 7.01 16.42 20.88
C ILE A 29 6.31 16.69 19.54
N GLY A 30 5.80 15.66 18.88
CA GLY A 30 5.09 15.79 17.61
C GLY A 30 3.83 16.64 17.69
N MET A 31 3.07 16.57 18.79
CA MET A 31 1.92 17.44 19.00
C MET A 31 2.32 18.92 19.13
N ASN A 32 3.45 19.20 19.79
CA ASN A 32 3.92 20.58 19.96
C ASN A 32 4.27 21.23 18.63
N THR A 33 4.71 20.47 17.62
CA THR A 33 5.07 21.03 16.30
C THR A 33 3.88 21.51 15.48
N LEU A 34 2.64 21.26 15.91
CA LEU A 34 1.44 21.65 15.16
C LEU A 34 1.25 23.16 15.07
N PHE A 35 1.65 23.90 16.11
CA PHE A 35 1.46 25.36 16.19
C PHE A 35 2.77 26.13 16.35
N THR A 36 3.91 25.46 16.37
CA THR A 36 5.22 26.09 16.49
C THR A 36 5.99 26.01 15.19
N PRO A 37 6.68 27.09 14.75
CA PRO A 37 7.58 27.03 13.61
C PRO A 37 8.62 25.93 13.79
N VAL A 38 8.75 25.06 12.80
CA VAL A 38 9.75 23.99 12.82
C VAL A 38 11.04 24.51 12.20
N ALA A 39 12.02 24.81 13.06
CA ALA A 39 13.29 25.39 12.64
C ALA A 39 14.42 24.37 12.43
N GLN A 40 14.22 23.10 12.83
CA GLN A 40 15.27 22.09 12.87
C GLN A 40 14.91 20.85 12.05
N ILE A 41 15.85 20.40 11.22
CA ILE A 41 15.66 19.27 10.31
C ILE A 41 15.50 17.94 11.08
N GLU A 42 16.07 17.83 12.27
CA GLU A 42 15.98 16.66 13.14
C GLU A 42 14.55 16.45 13.65
N VAL A 43 13.80 17.53 13.87
CA VAL A 43 12.39 17.46 14.26
C VAL A 43 11.56 16.91 13.11
N LEU A 44 11.82 17.37 11.88
CA LEU A 44 11.20 16.80 10.68
C LEU A 44 11.54 15.32 10.49
N GLN A 45 12.82 14.95 10.62
CA GLN A 45 13.25 13.55 10.53
C GLN A 45 12.56 12.68 11.59
N GLY A 46 12.41 13.20 12.82
CA GLY A 46 11.65 12.58 13.89
C GLY A 46 10.18 12.36 13.50
N MET A 47 9.54 13.34 12.88
CA MET A 47 8.16 13.23 12.40
C MET A 47 8.00 12.24 11.25
N ILE A 48 8.94 12.20 10.30
CA ILE A 48 8.96 11.19 9.20
C ILE A 48 9.04 9.77 9.79
N LEU A 49 9.89 9.58 10.80
CA LEU A 49 10.03 8.31 11.50
C LEU A 49 8.75 7.92 12.27
N LEU A 50 8.10 8.89 12.92
CA LEU A 50 6.82 8.70 13.58
C LEU A 50 5.71 8.33 12.60
N ALA A 51 5.64 8.98 11.44
CA ALA A 51 4.67 8.63 10.40
C ALA A 51 4.92 7.23 9.82
N SER A 52 6.18 6.83 9.71
CA SER A 52 6.57 5.56 9.07
C SER A 52 6.44 4.33 9.99
N TRP A 53 6.70 4.48 11.30
CA TRP A 53 6.63 3.38 12.28
C TRP A 53 5.55 3.57 13.34
N GLY A 54 4.78 4.66 13.29
CA GLY A 54 3.62 4.88 14.14
C GLY A 54 2.43 4.00 13.78
N ASP A 55 1.41 4.00 14.63
CA ASP A 55 0.18 3.23 14.38
C ASP A 55 -0.83 4.03 13.53
N THR A 56 -0.67 5.36 13.50
CA THR A 56 -1.37 6.29 12.62
C THR A 56 -0.36 7.03 11.74
N SER A 57 -0.38 6.77 10.44
CA SER A 57 0.59 7.31 9.48
C SER A 57 0.09 8.56 8.76
N TRP A 58 -1.18 8.59 8.37
CA TRP A 58 -1.75 9.63 7.49
C TRP A 58 -1.61 11.04 8.08
N ARG A 59 -2.07 11.26 9.31
CA ARG A 59 -2.04 12.60 9.92
C ARG A 59 -0.60 13.06 10.24
N PRO A 60 0.26 12.26 10.91
CA PRO A 60 1.64 12.66 11.15
C PRO A 60 2.44 12.82 9.86
N GLY A 61 2.20 11.98 8.85
CA GLY A 61 2.87 12.08 7.55
C GLY A 61 2.46 13.33 6.78
N GLY A 62 1.16 13.65 6.73
CA GLY A 62 0.68 14.90 6.14
C GLY A 62 1.23 16.14 6.86
N HIS A 63 1.32 16.10 8.19
CA HIS A 63 1.98 17.15 8.98
C HIS A 63 3.47 17.26 8.64
N ALA A 64 4.19 16.14 8.53
CA ALA A 64 5.59 16.12 8.13
C ALA A 64 5.81 16.77 6.74
N VAL A 65 4.91 16.51 5.78
CA VAL A 65 4.95 17.13 4.45
C VAL A 65 4.83 18.65 4.58
N ARG A 66 3.89 19.15 5.39
CA ARG A 66 3.73 20.60 5.63
C ARG A 66 4.95 21.21 6.30
N MET A 67 5.51 20.56 7.32
CA MET A 67 6.77 20.98 7.94
C MET A 67 7.90 21.10 6.90
N GLY A 68 8.06 20.10 6.00
CA GLY A 68 9.06 20.15 4.94
C GLY A 68 8.82 21.24 3.90
N MET A 69 7.55 21.57 3.60
CA MET A 69 7.18 22.68 2.74
C MET A 69 7.49 24.03 3.37
N ASP A 70 7.19 24.21 4.66
CA ASP A 70 7.49 25.43 5.42
C ASP A 70 9.01 25.68 5.49
N MET A 71 9.79 24.60 5.65
CA MET A 71 11.26 24.64 5.55
C MET A 71 11.79 24.85 4.12
N GLY A 72 10.93 24.79 3.11
CA GLY A 72 11.30 25.02 1.71
C GLY A 72 12.11 23.89 1.06
N LEU A 73 12.05 22.65 1.58
CA LEU A 73 12.93 21.56 1.16
C LEU A 73 12.73 21.12 -0.30
N TYR A 74 11.55 21.36 -0.87
CA TYR A 74 11.26 21.13 -2.30
C TYR A 74 12.16 21.95 -3.25
N ARG A 75 12.82 23.01 -2.74
CA ARG A 75 13.76 23.84 -3.50
C ARG A 75 15.18 23.28 -3.52
N CYS A 76 15.53 22.34 -2.64
CA CYS A 76 16.90 21.85 -2.51
C CYS A 76 17.42 21.19 -3.80
N LEU A 77 16.61 20.33 -4.43
CA LEU A 77 16.99 19.64 -5.67
C LEU A 77 17.21 20.62 -6.84
N PRO A 78 16.26 21.53 -7.17
CA PRO A 78 16.48 22.56 -8.17
C PRO A 78 17.69 23.46 -7.89
N TYR A 79 17.90 23.84 -6.63
CA TYR A 79 19.03 24.71 -6.26
C TYR A 79 20.37 24.00 -6.45
N LEU A 80 20.50 22.75 -5.98
CA LEU A 80 21.71 21.95 -6.20
C LEU A 80 22.00 21.74 -7.70
N ALA A 81 20.96 21.57 -8.51
CA ALA A 81 21.08 21.49 -9.97
C ALA A 81 21.63 22.80 -10.58
N GLN A 82 21.12 23.96 -10.16
CA GLN A 82 21.61 25.27 -10.61
C GLN A 82 23.08 25.51 -10.22
N CYS A 83 23.50 24.99 -9.07
CA CYS A 83 24.87 25.10 -8.57
C CYS A 83 25.84 24.02 -9.11
N GLY A 84 25.41 23.22 -10.10
CA GLY A 84 26.26 22.23 -10.77
C GLY A 84 26.47 20.94 -9.99
N MET A 85 25.58 20.60 -9.04
CA MET A 85 25.63 19.38 -8.22
C MET A 85 26.98 19.13 -7.55
N GLY A 86 27.64 20.17 -7.06
CA GLY A 86 28.94 20.05 -6.38
C GLY A 86 30.10 19.64 -7.31
N SER A 87 29.89 19.60 -8.63
CA SER A 87 30.92 19.23 -9.59
C SER A 87 32.09 20.21 -9.56
N GLY A 88 33.31 19.68 -9.42
CA GLY A 88 34.54 20.48 -9.40
C GLY A 88 34.78 21.29 -8.12
N LYS A 89 33.89 21.19 -7.11
CA LYS A 89 34.04 21.96 -5.86
C LYS A 89 35.03 21.30 -4.89
N PRO A 90 35.85 22.09 -4.16
CA PRO A 90 36.70 21.58 -3.10
C PRO A 90 35.87 21.07 -1.91
N ALA A 91 36.49 20.23 -1.07
CA ALA A 91 35.82 19.59 0.06
C ALA A 91 35.17 20.58 1.04
N SER A 92 35.74 21.77 1.24
CA SER A 92 35.19 22.83 2.09
C SER A 92 33.85 23.35 1.56
N GLU A 93 33.79 23.69 0.27
CA GLU A 93 32.55 24.16 -0.38
C GLU A 93 31.48 23.07 -0.42
N LEU A 94 31.87 21.81 -0.63
CA LEU A 94 30.93 20.69 -0.55
C LEU A 94 30.29 20.58 0.84
N GLN A 95 31.03 20.89 1.93
CA GLN A 95 30.43 20.89 3.27
C GLN A 95 29.42 22.02 3.46
N GLU A 96 29.57 23.15 2.78
CA GLU A 96 28.59 24.23 2.80
C GLU A 96 27.27 23.82 2.11
N GLU A 97 27.31 22.92 1.12
CA GLU A 97 26.13 22.35 0.46
C GLU A 97 25.47 21.21 1.26
N ARG A 98 26.10 20.72 2.33
CA ARG A 98 25.58 19.60 3.13
C ARG A 98 24.15 19.80 3.63
N PRO A 99 23.72 20.98 4.12
CA PRO A 99 22.33 21.20 4.52
C PRO A 99 21.34 21.02 3.36
N LEU A 100 21.71 21.41 2.14
CA LEU A 100 20.88 21.23 0.94
C LEU A 100 20.77 19.76 0.56
N VAL A 101 21.87 19.00 0.65
CA VAL A 101 21.87 17.55 0.41
C VAL A 101 20.99 16.83 1.43
N VAL A 102 21.07 17.19 2.72
CA VAL A 102 20.20 16.64 3.77
C VAL A 102 18.74 17.04 3.52
N GLY A 103 18.49 18.29 3.13
CA GLY A 103 17.16 18.79 2.76
C GLY A 103 16.55 18.03 1.58
N ALA A 104 17.33 17.77 0.53
CA ALA A 104 16.91 16.98 -0.62
C ALA A 104 16.54 15.54 -0.23
N ARG A 105 17.34 14.88 0.63
CA ARG A 105 17.00 13.54 1.17
C ARG A 105 15.71 13.55 1.97
N CYS A 106 15.51 14.55 2.82
CA CYS A 106 14.30 14.68 3.62
C CYS A 106 13.09 14.91 2.71
N TRP A 107 13.22 15.78 1.70
CA TRP A 107 12.17 16.02 0.70
C TRP A 107 11.80 14.75 -0.07
N LEU A 108 12.78 14.01 -0.59
CA LEU A 108 12.52 12.74 -1.28
C LEU A 108 11.91 11.68 -0.34
N SER A 109 12.27 11.69 0.95
CA SER A 109 11.66 10.79 1.95
C SER A 109 10.20 11.15 2.24
N LEU A 110 9.89 12.45 2.32
CA LEU A 110 8.52 12.95 2.44
C LEU A 110 7.69 12.60 1.21
N TYR A 111 8.25 12.82 0.02
CA TYR A 111 7.65 12.44 -1.25
C TYR A 111 7.28 10.95 -1.24
N LYS A 112 8.27 10.09 -0.99
CA LYS A 112 8.05 8.65 -0.91
C LYS A 112 6.93 8.29 0.07
N THR A 113 6.99 8.85 1.28
CA THR A 113 6.03 8.55 2.33
C THR A 113 4.63 8.96 1.90
N GLU A 114 4.44 10.21 1.47
CA GLU A 114 3.15 10.74 1.00
C GLU A 114 2.48 9.84 -0.04
N PHE A 115 3.19 9.50 -1.11
CA PHE A 115 2.64 8.67 -2.19
C PHE A 115 2.38 7.22 -1.75
N GLU A 116 3.26 6.63 -0.93
CA GLU A 116 2.97 5.31 -0.34
C GLU A 116 1.71 5.34 0.53
N MET A 117 1.52 6.37 1.36
CA MET A 117 0.32 6.48 2.18
C MET A 117 -0.92 6.68 1.31
N ALA A 118 -0.86 7.58 0.33
CA ALA A 118 -1.96 7.85 -0.59
C ALA A 118 -2.41 6.58 -1.33
N PHE A 119 -1.45 5.78 -1.83
CA PHE A 119 -1.74 4.51 -2.50
C PHE A 119 -2.35 3.47 -1.56
N ASN A 120 -1.78 3.30 -0.37
CA ASN A 120 -2.27 2.29 0.57
C ASN A 120 -3.64 2.65 1.18
N LEU A 121 -3.94 3.94 1.32
CA LEU A 121 -5.21 4.41 1.90
C LEU A 121 -6.26 4.78 0.85
N GLY A 122 -5.95 4.63 -0.45
CA GLY A 122 -6.87 5.01 -1.52
C GLY A 122 -7.15 6.52 -1.59
N ARG A 123 -6.25 7.36 -1.10
CA ARG A 123 -6.45 8.82 -0.98
C ARG A 123 -5.75 9.59 -2.11
N PRO A 124 -6.21 10.79 -2.47
CA PRO A 124 -5.47 11.64 -3.40
C PRO A 124 -4.11 12.05 -2.82
N ALA A 125 -3.10 12.16 -3.68
CA ALA A 125 -1.80 12.69 -3.27
C ALA A 125 -1.86 14.21 -3.04
N LEU A 126 -1.12 14.71 -2.05
CA LEU A 126 -1.22 16.10 -1.61
C LEU A 126 -0.63 17.17 -2.55
N PHE A 127 0.26 16.83 -3.49
CA PHE A 127 0.92 17.83 -4.35
C PHE A 127 1.36 17.27 -5.72
N ALA A 128 1.73 18.20 -6.63
CA ALA A 128 2.19 17.89 -7.98
C ALA A 128 3.52 17.13 -7.96
N ALA A 129 3.47 15.88 -8.42
CA ALA A 129 4.55 14.92 -8.31
C ALA A 129 5.81 15.27 -9.11
N GLU A 130 5.65 15.55 -10.41
CA GLU A 130 6.75 15.52 -11.37
C GLU A 130 7.72 16.70 -11.19
N ASP A 131 7.20 17.89 -10.93
CA ASP A 131 8.02 19.12 -10.85
C ASP A 131 8.97 19.10 -9.65
N THR A 132 8.57 18.47 -8.55
CA THR A 132 9.30 18.55 -7.27
C THR A 132 10.43 17.54 -7.15
N ILE A 133 10.54 16.58 -8.08
CA ILE A 133 11.60 15.57 -8.09
C ILE A 133 12.40 15.53 -9.41
N LYS A 134 12.17 16.47 -10.34
CA LYS A 134 12.80 16.49 -11.67
C LYS A 134 14.32 16.28 -11.68
N HIS A 135 15.03 16.78 -10.67
CA HIS A 135 16.49 16.70 -10.57
C HIS A 135 16.99 15.53 -9.69
N CYS A 136 16.13 14.57 -9.33
CA CYS A 136 16.47 13.49 -8.40
C CYS A 136 17.54 12.52 -8.95
N ARG A 137 17.59 12.24 -10.25
CA ARG A 137 18.70 11.45 -10.83
C ARG A 137 20.02 12.20 -10.76
N TRP A 138 20.01 13.48 -11.12
CA TRP A 138 21.22 14.32 -11.12
C TRP A 138 21.78 14.50 -9.70
N PHE A 139 20.92 14.51 -8.68
CA PHE A 139 21.34 14.49 -7.28
C PHE A 139 22.27 13.33 -6.94
N LEU A 140 22.16 12.18 -7.63
CA LEU A 140 23.04 11.04 -7.40
C LEU A 140 24.49 11.29 -7.84
N GLU A 141 24.73 12.29 -8.69
CA GLU A 141 26.08 12.70 -9.11
C GLU A 141 26.77 13.61 -8.08
N HIS A 142 26.02 14.14 -7.11
CA HIS A 142 26.59 15.02 -6.10
C HIS A 142 27.62 14.27 -5.22
N PRO A 143 28.82 14.83 -4.94
CA PRO A 143 29.88 14.12 -4.19
C PRO A 143 29.49 13.65 -2.78
N LEU A 144 28.52 14.32 -2.15
CA LEU A 144 27.96 13.91 -0.86
C LEU A 144 26.79 12.90 -0.95
N SER A 145 26.40 12.47 -2.15
CA SER A 145 25.41 11.40 -2.37
C SER A 145 25.94 10.07 -1.81
N ILE A 146 25.04 9.23 -1.31
CA ILE A 146 25.37 7.92 -0.74
C ILE A 146 24.52 6.82 -1.40
N GLN A 147 24.94 5.57 -1.23
CA GLN A 147 24.29 4.43 -1.89
C GLN A 147 22.78 4.30 -1.61
N SER A 148 22.32 4.69 -0.41
CA SER A 148 20.90 4.67 -0.08
C SER A 148 20.08 5.71 -0.83
N ASP A 149 20.71 6.79 -1.33
CA ASP A 149 20.05 7.82 -2.13
C ASP A 149 19.54 7.24 -3.44
N VAL A 150 20.28 6.30 -4.05
CA VAL A 150 19.87 5.59 -5.27
C VAL A 150 18.53 4.89 -5.08
N ARG A 151 18.34 4.19 -3.95
CA ARG A 151 17.06 3.53 -3.63
C ARG A 151 15.95 4.55 -3.39
N LEU A 152 16.26 5.67 -2.76
CA LEU A 152 15.28 6.71 -2.50
C LEU A 152 14.78 7.34 -3.81
N VAL A 153 15.71 7.72 -4.70
CA VAL A 153 15.44 8.27 -6.03
C VAL A 153 14.64 7.28 -6.88
N SER A 154 15.10 6.03 -6.99
CA SER A 154 14.39 5.04 -7.80
C SER A 154 12.98 4.77 -7.29
N THR A 155 12.78 4.75 -5.98
CA THR A 155 11.45 4.61 -5.38
C THR A 155 10.54 5.78 -5.71
N CYS A 156 11.02 7.03 -5.56
CA CYS A 156 10.24 8.22 -5.90
C CYS A 156 9.81 8.21 -7.37
N GLU A 157 10.71 7.84 -8.29
CA GLU A 157 10.36 7.73 -9.71
C GLU A 157 9.26 6.70 -9.97
N LEU A 158 9.35 5.50 -9.36
CA LEU A 158 8.32 4.50 -9.54
C LEU A 158 6.98 4.97 -8.99
N LEU A 159 6.99 5.65 -7.85
CA LEU A 159 5.77 6.21 -7.27
C LEU A 159 5.14 7.22 -8.24
N THR A 160 5.93 8.09 -8.89
CA THR A 160 5.45 8.99 -9.95
C THR A 160 4.78 8.23 -11.09
N LEU A 161 5.43 7.18 -11.61
CA LEU A 161 4.90 6.36 -12.70
C LEU A 161 3.56 5.69 -12.36
N ARG A 162 3.28 5.46 -11.07
CA ARG A 162 2.02 4.84 -10.61
C ARG A 162 0.86 5.82 -10.47
N ILE A 163 1.11 7.13 -10.42
CA ILE A 163 0.09 8.15 -10.17
C ILE A 163 -1.06 8.11 -11.19
N PRO A 164 -0.82 7.99 -12.52
CA PRO A 164 -1.92 7.99 -13.49
C PRO A 164 -2.92 6.86 -13.29
N MET A 165 -2.46 5.71 -12.78
CA MET A 165 -3.29 4.54 -12.48
C MET A 165 -3.95 4.61 -11.09
N HIS A 166 -3.56 5.55 -10.24
CA HIS A 166 -4.11 5.75 -8.90
C HIS A 166 -5.15 6.88 -8.85
N GLN A 167 -4.84 8.03 -9.46
CA GLN A 167 -5.65 9.25 -9.35
C GLN A 167 -7.14 9.07 -9.68
N PRO A 168 -7.53 8.33 -10.75
CA PRO A 168 -8.94 8.15 -11.06
C PRO A 168 -9.77 7.51 -9.94
N PHE A 169 -9.14 6.68 -9.10
CA PHE A 169 -9.80 5.95 -8.01
C PHE A 169 -9.71 6.65 -6.66
N SER A 170 -8.84 7.67 -6.55
CA SER A 170 -8.56 8.34 -5.27
C SER A 170 -9.66 9.32 -4.85
N ILE A 171 -10.44 9.80 -5.82
CA ILE A 171 -11.55 10.75 -5.61
C ILE A 171 -12.90 10.05 -5.70
N TRP A 172 -13.08 9.17 -6.68
CA TRP A 172 -14.34 8.45 -6.88
C TRP A 172 -14.08 6.96 -7.11
N PRO A 173 -14.20 6.10 -6.08
CA PRO A 173 -13.92 4.67 -6.20
C PRO A 173 -14.80 3.96 -7.25
N SER A 174 -16.01 4.50 -7.49
CA SER A 174 -16.95 4.04 -8.51
C SER A 174 -16.75 4.68 -9.88
N ALA A 175 -15.67 5.44 -10.12
CA ALA A 175 -15.23 5.88 -11.45
C ALA A 175 -14.74 4.66 -12.24
N THR A 176 -15.70 3.81 -12.58
CA THR A 176 -15.55 2.46 -13.11
C THR A 176 -15.01 2.41 -14.53
N ARG A 177 -14.67 3.57 -15.13
CA ARG A 177 -14.17 3.65 -16.49
C ARG A 177 -13.05 4.67 -16.57
N ILE A 178 -11.83 4.20 -16.35
CA ILE A 178 -10.67 4.83 -16.94
C ILE A 178 -10.83 4.66 -18.47
N PRO A 179 -10.94 5.75 -19.25
CA PRO A 179 -10.93 5.67 -20.71
C PRO A 179 -9.65 4.99 -21.16
N ASP A 180 -9.76 4.09 -22.14
CA ASP A 180 -8.62 3.39 -22.74
C ASP A 180 -7.76 2.65 -21.69
N ILE A 181 -8.41 2.05 -20.70
CA ILE A 181 -7.77 1.35 -19.58
C ILE A 181 -6.72 0.33 -20.05
N ASP A 182 -6.97 -0.38 -21.15
CA ASP A 182 -6.05 -1.41 -21.65
C ASP A 182 -4.73 -0.78 -22.14
N ASP A 183 -4.81 0.36 -22.80
CA ASP A 183 -3.66 1.10 -23.31
C ASP A 183 -2.90 1.78 -22.17
N ARG A 184 -3.59 2.35 -21.19
CA ARG A 184 -2.96 2.89 -19.98
C ARG A 184 -2.26 1.82 -19.13
N ILE A 185 -2.86 0.64 -18.99
CA ILE A 185 -2.21 -0.50 -18.32
C ILE A 185 -0.94 -0.90 -19.07
N GLN A 186 -0.99 -0.93 -20.40
CA GLN A 186 0.18 -1.28 -21.21
C GLN A 186 1.29 -0.23 -21.08
N GLU A 187 0.96 1.06 -21.24
CA GLU A 187 1.89 2.17 -21.08
C GLU A 187 2.55 2.17 -19.69
N ALA A 188 1.76 1.92 -18.63
CA ALA A 188 2.27 1.80 -17.28
C ALA A 188 3.24 0.62 -17.14
N ASN A 189 2.89 -0.55 -17.67
CA ASN A 189 3.77 -1.73 -17.63
C ASN A 189 5.07 -1.51 -18.40
N ASP A 190 5.01 -0.92 -19.59
CA ASP A 190 6.21 -0.60 -20.39
C ASP A 190 7.12 0.39 -19.65
N SER A 191 6.52 1.36 -18.97
CA SER A 191 7.24 2.31 -18.11
C SER A 191 7.89 1.61 -16.91
N PHE A 192 7.22 0.66 -16.26
CA PHE A 192 7.79 -0.10 -15.15
C PHE A 192 8.94 -1.01 -15.59
N VAL A 193 8.83 -1.63 -16.77
CA VAL A 193 9.92 -2.44 -17.35
C VAL A 193 11.12 -1.57 -17.65
N THR A 194 10.91 -0.41 -18.25
CA THR A 194 11.98 0.56 -18.55
C THR A 194 12.67 1.04 -17.27
N TRP A 195 11.88 1.42 -16.25
CA TRP A 195 12.38 1.80 -14.94
C TRP A 195 13.19 0.67 -14.29
N PHE A 196 12.68 -0.56 -14.29
CA PHE A 196 13.34 -1.69 -13.65
C PHE A 196 14.67 -2.02 -14.34
N LYS A 197 14.70 -2.06 -15.67
CA LYS A 197 15.93 -2.31 -16.43
C LYS A 197 17.01 -1.27 -16.12
N HIS A 198 16.66 0.01 -16.15
CA HIS A 198 17.58 1.10 -15.85
C HIS A 198 18.22 0.96 -14.47
N TRP A 199 17.40 0.79 -13.42
CA TRP A 199 17.91 0.71 -12.05
C TRP A 199 18.58 -0.62 -11.74
N ASP A 200 18.16 -1.74 -12.34
CA ASP A 200 18.85 -3.03 -12.18
C ASP A 200 20.23 -2.99 -12.83
N GLU A 201 20.38 -2.34 -13.99
CA GLU A 201 21.68 -2.09 -14.62
C GLU A 201 22.58 -1.21 -13.77
N HIS A 202 22.02 -0.13 -13.19
CA HIS A 202 22.75 0.72 -12.26
C HIS A 202 23.27 -0.07 -11.04
N PHE A 203 22.43 -0.92 -10.43
CA PHE A 203 22.83 -1.73 -9.27
C PHE A 203 23.77 -2.90 -9.63
N LYS A 204 23.75 -3.43 -10.86
CA LYS A 204 24.70 -4.49 -11.25
C LYS A 204 26.16 -4.09 -11.04
N ILE A 205 26.45 -2.80 -11.08
CA ILE A 205 27.76 -2.25 -10.77
C ILE A 205 27.93 -2.22 -9.24
N GLY A 206 28.64 -3.22 -8.71
CA GLY A 206 29.05 -3.24 -7.30
C GLY A 206 27.99 -3.68 -6.29
N VAL A 207 26.77 -4.05 -6.72
CA VAL A 207 25.71 -4.53 -5.80
C VAL A 207 25.23 -5.94 -6.17
N ALA A 208 25.44 -6.89 -5.23
CA ALA A 208 25.10 -8.30 -5.41
C ALA A 208 23.60 -8.51 -5.71
N LYS A 209 23.26 -9.51 -6.52
CA LYS A 209 21.87 -9.85 -6.88
C LYS A 209 21.00 -10.16 -5.65
N THR A 210 21.57 -10.81 -4.64
CA THR A 210 20.92 -11.18 -3.37
C THR A 210 20.95 -10.06 -2.33
N SER A 211 21.46 -8.88 -2.68
CA SER A 211 21.43 -7.73 -1.78
C SER A 211 20.00 -7.21 -1.64
N PHE A 212 19.71 -6.64 -0.46
CA PHE A 212 18.43 -5.99 -0.21
C PHE A 212 18.10 -4.89 -1.23
N MET A 213 19.10 -4.19 -1.77
CA MET A 213 18.86 -3.10 -2.74
C MET A 213 18.23 -3.62 -4.04
N ARG A 214 18.78 -4.70 -4.61
CA ARG A 214 18.26 -5.31 -5.84
C ARG A 214 16.97 -6.08 -5.60
N GLU A 215 16.86 -6.78 -4.49
CA GLU A 215 15.62 -7.47 -4.11
C GLU A 215 14.49 -6.47 -3.81
N SER A 216 14.78 -5.33 -3.19
CA SER A 216 13.81 -4.25 -2.98
C SER A 216 13.36 -3.64 -4.31
N LEU A 217 14.23 -3.55 -5.33
CA LEU A 217 13.85 -3.09 -6.67
C LEU A 217 12.84 -4.04 -7.32
N LEU A 218 13.10 -5.35 -7.27
CA LEU A 218 12.18 -6.37 -7.80
C LEU A 218 10.83 -6.38 -7.06
N THR A 219 10.87 -6.20 -5.74
CA THR A 219 9.66 -6.09 -4.91
C THR A 219 8.82 -4.89 -5.35
N GLN A 220 9.45 -3.73 -5.55
CA GLN A 220 8.77 -2.52 -5.98
C GLN A 220 8.16 -2.64 -7.38
N TYR A 221 8.92 -3.19 -8.35
CA TYR A 221 8.41 -3.52 -9.68
C TYR A 221 7.18 -4.43 -9.61
N SER A 222 7.30 -5.53 -8.86
CA SER A 222 6.22 -6.53 -8.75
C SER A 222 4.97 -5.94 -8.11
N HIS A 223 5.12 -5.05 -7.12
CA HIS A 223 4.01 -4.29 -6.57
C HIS A 223 3.34 -3.39 -7.59
N ALA A 224 4.11 -2.63 -8.36
CA ALA A 224 3.56 -1.72 -9.36
C ALA A 224 2.74 -2.48 -10.43
N VAL A 225 3.30 -3.56 -10.97
CA VAL A 225 2.62 -4.43 -11.95
C VAL A 225 1.37 -5.06 -11.35
N LEU A 226 1.45 -5.65 -10.15
CA LEU A 226 0.32 -6.28 -9.51
C LEU A 226 -0.84 -5.29 -9.30
N HIS A 227 -0.56 -4.11 -8.75
CA HIS A 227 -1.58 -3.08 -8.51
C HIS A 227 -2.21 -2.54 -9.80
N THR A 228 -1.41 -2.38 -10.86
CA THR A 228 -1.88 -1.87 -12.15
C THR A 228 -2.72 -2.92 -12.87
N ASN A 229 -2.24 -4.15 -12.98
CA ASN A 229 -2.91 -5.19 -13.76
C ASN A 229 -4.16 -5.73 -13.05
N CYS A 230 -4.18 -5.74 -11.71
CA CYS A 230 -5.38 -6.17 -10.99
C CYS A 230 -6.58 -5.24 -11.24
N ARG A 231 -6.39 -4.03 -11.79
CA ARG A 231 -7.48 -3.13 -12.24
C ARG A 231 -8.43 -3.81 -13.23
N ILE A 232 -7.94 -4.77 -14.01
CA ILE A 232 -8.75 -5.58 -14.93
C ILE A 232 -9.82 -6.39 -14.19
N LEU A 233 -9.58 -6.77 -12.92
CA LEU A 233 -10.55 -7.51 -12.11
C LEU A 233 -11.77 -6.67 -11.73
N HIS A 234 -11.77 -5.38 -12.06
CA HIS A 234 -12.91 -4.51 -11.81
C HIS A 234 -14.11 -4.99 -12.63
N GLY A 235 -15.13 -5.51 -11.94
CA GLY A 235 -16.31 -6.12 -12.57
C GLY A 235 -16.18 -7.62 -12.86
N VAL A 236 -15.01 -8.24 -12.61
CA VAL A 236 -14.79 -9.69 -12.78
C VAL A 236 -15.10 -10.41 -11.47
N ARG A 237 -16.25 -11.09 -11.42
CA ARG A 237 -16.72 -11.80 -10.22
C ARG A 237 -16.47 -13.30 -10.32
N SER A 238 -16.57 -13.86 -11.52
CA SER A 238 -16.54 -15.29 -11.79
C SER A 238 -15.61 -15.66 -12.95
N ARG A 239 -15.37 -16.96 -13.13
CA ARG A 239 -14.66 -17.50 -14.33
C ARG A 239 -15.41 -17.22 -15.62
N ARG A 240 -16.74 -17.10 -15.56
CA ARG A 240 -17.55 -16.70 -16.72
C ARG A 240 -17.21 -15.28 -17.15
N ASP A 241 -17.10 -14.34 -16.21
CA ASP A 241 -16.72 -12.95 -16.53
C ASP A 241 -15.30 -12.90 -17.09
N LEU A 242 -14.40 -13.72 -16.53
CA LEU A 242 -13.04 -13.88 -17.03
C LEU A 242 -13.01 -14.36 -18.49
N SER A 243 -13.87 -15.31 -18.87
CA SER A 243 -13.96 -15.82 -20.25
C SER A 243 -14.39 -14.79 -21.29
N LEU A 244 -14.95 -13.66 -20.85
CA LEU A 244 -15.34 -12.53 -21.70
C LEU A 244 -14.19 -11.51 -21.90
N LEU A 245 -13.07 -11.68 -21.20
CA LEU A 245 -11.92 -10.79 -21.34
C LEU A 245 -11.13 -11.11 -22.61
N SER A 246 -10.48 -10.08 -23.16
CA SER A 246 -9.53 -10.25 -24.26
C SER A 246 -8.29 -11.04 -23.80
N GLU A 247 -7.64 -11.71 -24.75
CA GLU A 247 -6.38 -12.43 -24.50
C GLU A 247 -5.31 -11.52 -23.85
N ARG A 248 -5.18 -10.28 -24.34
CA ARG A 248 -4.32 -9.25 -23.76
C ARG A 248 -4.56 -9.04 -22.27
N ARG A 249 -5.82 -8.96 -21.84
CA ARG A 249 -6.18 -8.80 -20.41
C ARG A 249 -5.88 -10.04 -19.59
N ILE A 250 -6.10 -11.22 -20.17
CA ILE A 250 -5.74 -12.50 -19.53
C ILE A 250 -4.23 -12.56 -19.29
N ASP A 251 -3.42 -12.20 -20.26
CA ASP A 251 -1.96 -12.20 -20.11
C ASP A 251 -1.46 -11.18 -19.09
N GLN A 252 -2.09 -10.00 -19.01
CA GLN A 252 -1.82 -9.02 -17.96
C GLN A 252 -2.18 -9.57 -16.56
N LEU A 253 -3.27 -10.31 -16.42
CA LEU A 253 -3.65 -10.97 -15.16
C LEU A 253 -2.71 -12.12 -14.79
N LYS A 254 -2.21 -12.90 -15.76
CA LYS A 254 -1.15 -13.90 -15.53
C LYS A 254 0.14 -13.25 -15.05
N HIS A 255 0.53 -12.13 -15.64
CA HIS A 255 1.69 -11.35 -15.18
C HIS A 255 1.47 -10.86 -13.74
N ALA A 256 0.26 -10.40 -13.41
CA ALA A 256 -0.10 -10.03 -12.05
C ALA A 256 0.04 -11.21 -11.06
N LEU A 257 -0.42 -12.41 -11.45
CA LEU A 257 -0.27 -13.63 -10.65
C LEU A 257 1.20 -13.93 -10.37
N HIS A 258 2.06 -13.88 -11.39
CA HIS A 258 3.51 -14.11 -11.22
C HIS A 258 4.16 -13.06 -10.30
N CYS A 259 3.75 -11.79 -10.39
CA CYS A 259 4.19 -10.76 -9.46
C CYS A 259 3.72 -11.03 -8.03
N ALA A 260 2.49 -11.51 -7.84
CA ALA A 260 2.00 -11.90 -6.52
C ALA A 260 2.81 -13.07 -5.92
N GLU A 261 3.13 -14.09 -6.73
CA GLU A 261 4.03 -15.19 -6.36
C GLU A 261 5.40 -14.69 -5.92
N THR A 262 5.98 -13.77 -6.71
CA THR A 262 7.24 -13.13 -6.38
C THR A 262 7.14 -12.43 -5.01
N LEU A 263 6.14 -11.57 -4.82
CA LEU A 263 5.96 -10.79 -3.58
C LEU A 263 5.76 -11.65 -2.32
N VAL A 264 5.00 -12.75 -2.41
CA VAL A 264 4.83 -13.71 -1.31
C VAL A 264 6.11 -14.50 -1.07
N SER A 265 6.87 -14.83 -2.11
CA SER A 265 8.13 -15.57 -1.99
C SER A 265 9.26 -14.75 -1.32
N MET A 266 9.27 -13.43 -1.52
CA MET A 266 10.34 -12.54 -1.03
C MET A 266 10.59 -12.68 0.49
N PRO A 267 9.61 -12.54 1.39
CA PRO A 267 9.84 -12.71 2.82
C PRO A 267 10.18 -14.16 3.23
N LEU A 268 9.92 -15.16 2.38
CA LEU A 268 10.14 -16.57 2.69
C LEU A 268 11.54 -17.05 2.26
N ARG A 269 11.95 -16.69 1.03
CA ARG A 269 13.07 -17.31 0.31
C ARG A 269 14.20 -16.34 -0.06
N SER A 270 13.96 -15.04 -0.14
CA SER A 270 15.03 -14.08 -0.46
C SER A 270 15.99 -13.91 0.71
N VAL A 271 17.24 -13.53 0.43
CA VAL A 271 18.29 -13.40 1.46
C VAL A 271 18.19 -12.05 2.17
N GLY A 272 18.30 -10.95 1.40
CA GLY A 272 18.29 -9.60 1.94
C GLY A 272 16.90 -9.14 2.37
N TYR A 273 15.86 -9.45 1.61
CA TYR A 273 14.49 -9.04 1.92
C TYR A 273 13.99 -9.69 3.21
N LYS A 274 14.13 -11.02 3.33
CA LYS A 274 13.75 -11.78 4.54
C LYS A 274 14.41 -11.25 5.80
N ALA A 275 15.71 -10.95 5.75
CA ALA A 275 16.47 -10.43 6.89
C ALA A 275 15.99 -9.04 7.38
N ASN A 276 15.26 -8.31 6.53
CA ASN A 276 14.73 -6.98 6.82
C ASN A 276 13.21 -6.94 7.00
N PHE A 277 12.48 -8.01 6.65
CA PHE A 277 11.02 -8.03 6.67
C PHE A 277 10.42 -7.72 8.05
N THR A 278 10.97 -8.29 9.12
CA THR A 278 10.51 -8.05 10.50
C THR A 278 10.80 -6.63 11.00
N LYS A 279 11.74 -5.93 10.37
CA LYS A 279 12.15 -4.55 10.68
C LYS A 279 11.41 -3.52 9.84
N ALA A 280 10.70 -3.99 8.81
CA ALA A 280 10.06 -3.14 7.83
C ALA A 280 8.91 -2.33 8.47
N ASN A 281 8.55 -1.25 7.79
CA ASN A 281 7.40 -0.45 8.17
C ASN A 281 6.09 -1.19 7.88
N HIS A 282 5.00 -0.71 8.46
CA HIS A 282 3.66 -1.31 8.33
C HIS A 282 3.24 -1.51 6.86
N TYR A 283 3.54 -0.55 5.99
CA TYR A 283 3.17 -0.61 4.57
C TYR A 283 3.85 -1.74 3.80
N THR A 284 5.04 -2.18 4.22
CA THR A 284 5.68 -3.36 3.64
C THR A 284 4.89 -4.63 3.96
N HIS A 285 4.35 -4.73 5.17
CA HIS A 285 3.50 -5.86 5.59
C HIS A 285 2.14 -5.83 4.89
N VAL A 286 1.53 -4.65 4.77
CA VAL A 286 0.30 -4.42 3.98
C VAL A 286 0.49 -4.90 2.54
N GLY A 287 1.61 -4.55 1.90
CA GLY A 287 1.90 -4.97 0.54
C GLY A 287 1.93 -6.50 0.38
N VAL A 288 2.59 -7.22 1.28
CA VAL A 288 2.63 -8.69 1.24
C VAL A 288 1.25 -9.28 1.49
N ALA A 289 0.47 -8.73 2.41
CA ALA A 289 -0.90 -9.18 2.66
C ALA A 289 -1.81 -8.96 1.43
N PHE A 290 -1.67 -7.82 0.75
CA PHE A 290 -2.32 -7.52 -0.52
C PHE A 290 -1.97 -8.54 -1.60
N ALA A 291 -0.68 -8.87 -1.75
CA ALA A 291 -0.22 -9.87 -2.71
C ALA A 291 -0.79 -11.26 -2.41
N ALA A 292 -0.79 -11.70 -1.15
CA ALA A 292 -1.36 -12.98 -0.72
C ALA A 292 -2.87 -13.07 -1.05
N ARG A 293 -3.63 -12.01 -0.75
CA ARG A 293 -5.07 -11.96 -1.10
C ARG A 293 -5.30 -12.03 -2.61
N LEU A 294 -4.54 -11.27 -3.41
CA LEU A 294 -4.69 -11.30 -4.86
C LEU A 294 -4.26 -12.62 -5.47
N MET A 295 -3.23 -13.27 -4.92
CA MET A 295 -2.83 -14.61 -5.33
C MET A 295 -3.98 -15.62 -5.14
N ILE A 296 -4.64 -15.62 -3.97
CA ILE A 296 -5.83 -16.48 -3.74
C ILE A 296 -6.93 -16.17 -4.75
N ARG A 297 -7.19 -14.88 -5.01
CA ARG A 297 -8.23 -14.46 -5.97
C ARG A 297 -7.90 -14.91 -7.39
N LEU A 298 -6.67 -14.69 -7.86
CA LEU A 298 -6.25 -15.06 -9.20
C LEU A 298 -6.20 -16.58 -9.38
N ALA A 299 -5.72 -17.34 -8.38
CA ALA A 299 -5.78 -18.80 -8.39
C ALA A 299 -7.22 -19.34 -8.46
N SER A 300 -8.20 -18.64 -7.85
CA SER A 300 -9.62 -19.01 -7.96
C SER A 300 -10.19 -18.80 -9.37
N LEU A 301 -9.75 -17.73 -10.05
CA LEU A 301 -10.25 -17.32 -11.36
C LEU A 301 -9.56 -18.06 -12.51
N MET A 302 -8.26 -18.32 -12.39
CA MET A 302 -7.39 -18.90 -13.43
C MET A 302 -6.57 -20.07 -12.86
N PRO A 303 -7.20 -21.16 -12.39
CA PRO A 303 -6.47 -22.30 -11.83
C PRO A 303 -5.49 -22.92 -12.84
N GLU A 304 -5.78 -22.86 -14.13
CA GLU A 304 -4.92 -23.34 -15.21
C GLU A 304 -3.63 -22.52 -15.39
N ALA A 305 -3.61 -21.28 -14.90
CA ALA A 305 -2.42 -20.44 -14.91
C ALA A 305 -1.48 -20.74 -13.72
N VAL A 306 -1.95 -21.50 -12.73
CA VAL A 306 -1.18 -21.88 -11.55
C VAL A 306 -0.47 -23.21 -11.82
N GLY A 307 0.87 -23.19 -11.85
CA GLY A 307 1.66 -24.40 -12.08
C GLY A 307 1.67 -25.37 -10.90
N ASP A 308 1.75 -24.84 -9.67
CA ASP A 308 1.78 -25.64 -8.44
C ASP A 308 0.89 -25.01 -7.35
N LEU A 309 -0.33 -25.51 -7.25
CA LEU A 309 -1.32 -25.04 -6.29
C LEU A 309 -0.98 -25.46 -4.85
N ALA A 310 -0.23 -26.56 -4.66
CA ALA A 310 0.20 -27.00 -3.35
C ALA A 310 1.29 -26.05 -2.79
N GLN A 311 2.27 -25.71 -3.62
CA GLN A 311 3.29 -24.73 -3.24
C GLN A 311 2.68 -23.35 -2.92
N ILE A 312 1.67 -22.90 -3.69
CA ILE A 312 0.94 -21.67 -3.36
C ILE A 312 0.27 -21.77 -1.99
N ALA A 313 -0.38 -22.88 -1.68
CA ALA A 313 -1.04 -23.06 -0.38
C ALA A 313 -0.02 -23.04 0.78
N ASP A 314 1.11 -23.73 0.63
CA ASP A 314 2.19 -23.75 1.63
C ASP A 314 2.82 -22.37 1.82
N ASP A 315 3.03 -21.63 0.73
CA ASP A 315 3.57 -20.26 0.76
C ASP A 315 2.61 -19.29 1.45
N LEU A 316 1.31 -19.41 1.16
CA LEU A 316 0.27 -18.60 1.79
C LEU A 316 0.19 -18.87 3.30
N GLU A 317 0.35 -20.12 3.75
CA GLU A 317 0.44 -20.41 5.18
C GLU A 317 1.70 -19.83 5.81
N ALA A 318 2.86 -20.07 5.19
CA ALA A 318 4.14 -19.62 5.73
C ALA A 318 4.22 -18.09 5.82
N VAL A 319 3.72 -17.36 4.82
CA VAL A 319 3.70 -15.89 4.86
C VAL A 319 2.71 -15.36 5.90
N THR A 320 1.60 -16.08 6.11
CA THR A 320 0.62 -15.74 7.13
C THR A 320 1.21 -15.87 8.54
N ASP A 321 2.02 -16.90 8.79
CA ASP A 321 2.70 -17.06 10.07
C ASP A 321 3.79 -16.00 10.28
N LEU A 322 4.52 -15.61 9.22
CA LEU A 322 5.43 -14.46 9.29
C LEU A 322 4.69 -13.16 9.62
N LEU A 323 3.53 -12.91 8.98
CA LEU A 323 2.71 -11.73 9.25
C LEU A 323 2.15 -11.71 10.68
N ALA A 324 1.92 -12.88 11.28
CA ALA A 324 1.49 -12.97 12.68
C ALA A 324 2.62 -12.61 13.67
N ALA A 325 3.88 -12.72 13.24
CA ALA A 325 5.04 -12.43 14.07
C ALA A 325 5.46 -10.95 14.05
N VAL A 326 4.87 -10.11 13.19
CA VAL A 326 5.17 -8.68 13.06
C VAL A 326 4.03 -7.80 13.59
N PRO A 327 4.28 -6.52 13.92
CA PRO A 327 3.20 -5.59 14.27
C PRO A 327 2.15 -5.49 13.15
N GLY A 328 0.87 -5.69 13.47
CA GLY A 328 -0.22 -5.75 12.48
C GLY A 328 -0.82 -7.14 12.25
N TYR A 329 -0.89 -7.97 13.30
CA TYR A 329 -1.41 -9.35 13.31
C TYR A 329 -2.79 -9.54 12.63
N GLN A 330 -3.57 -8.47 12.48
CA GLN A 330 -4.88 -8.49 11.83
C GLN A 330 -4.79 -8.97 10.38
N PHE A 331 -3.71 -8.66 9.66
CA PHE A 331 -3.52 -9.15 8.30
C PHE A 331 -3.37 -10.67 8.25
N ALA A 332 -2.62 -11.24 9.19
CA ALA A 332 -2.49 -12.68 9.29
C ALA A 332 -3.86 -13.35 9.54
N GLN A 333 -4.68 -12.81 10.44
CA GLN A 333 -6.03 -13.33 10.69
C GLN A 333 -6.90 -13.29 9.42
N GLN A 334 -6.92 -12.15 8.73
CA GLN A 334 -7.70 -11.98 7.50
C GLN A 334 -7.27 -12.95 6.39
N ILE A 335 -5.96 -13.19 6.25
CA ILE A 335 -5.45 -14.17 5.28
C ILE A 335 -5.78 -15.60 5.72
N ARG A 336 -5.68 -15.96 7.00
CA ARG A 336 -6.11 -17.28 7.50
C ARG A 336 -7.56 -17.57 7.13
N ASP A 337 -8.45 -16.59 7.34
CA ASP A 337 -9.86 -16.74 7.00
C ASP A 337 -10.08 -16.88 5.49
N LEU A 338 -9.29 -16.19 4.66
CA LEU A 338 -9.32 -16.35 3.20
C LEU A 338 -8.83 -17.72 2.77
N ILE A 339 -7.73 -18.24 3.35
CA ILE A 339 -7.20 -19.58 3.06
C ILE A 339 -8.24 -20.64 3.43
N GLN A 340 -8.85 -20.55 4.62
CA GLN A 340 -9.89 -21.49 5.05
C GLN A 340 -11.11 -21.45 4.13
N ARG A 341 -11.56 -20.26 3.72
CA ARG A 341 -12.64 -20.11 2.73
C ARG A 341 -12.27 -20.73 1.39
N ALA A 342 -11.06 -20.49 0.89
CA ALA A 342 -10.57 -21.04 -0.36
C ALA A 342 -10.53 -22.58 -0.34
N ARG A 343 -10.11 -23.18 0.79
CA ARG A 343 -10.14 -24.64 1.00
C ARG A 343 -11.56 -25.21 0.99
N ARG A 344 -12.50 -24.57 1.68
CA ARG A 344 -13.92 -24.98 1.68
C ARG A 344 -14.52 -24.95 0.27
N LYS A 345 -14.07 -24.02 -0.58
CA LYS A 345 -14.48 -23.91 -1.99
C LYS A 345 -13.63 -24.77 -2.94
N HIS A 346 -12.74 -25.63 -2.44
CA HIS A 346 -11.83 -26.46 -3.24
C HIS A 346 -10.93 -25.66 -4.20
N ILE A 347 -10.66 -24.38 -3.90
CA ILE A 347 -9.72 -23.53 -4.64
C ILE A 347 -8.28 -23.86 -4.23
N LEU A 348 -8.04 -24.13 -2.94
CA LEU A 348 -6.75 -24.55 -2.41
C LEU A 348 -6.85 -25.99 -1.90
N PRO A 349 -5.75 -26.77 -1.96
CA PRO A 349 -5.72 -28.10 -1.39
C PRO A 349 -5.95 -28.06 0.14
N PRO A 350 -6.45 -29.16 0.72
CA PRO A 350 -6.56 -29.32 2.17
C PRO A 350 -5.22 -29.04 2.85
N ALA A 351 -5.27 -28.64 4.12
CA ALA A 351 -4.05 -28.45 4.91
C ALA A 351 -3.22 -29.73 4.93
N THR A 352 -1.97 -29.63 4.49
CA THR A 352 -0.97 -30.67 4.63
C THR A 352 -0.75 -30.85 6.13
N LYS A 353 -1.07 -32.04 6.69
CA LYS A 353 -0.85 -32.32 8.13
C LYS A 353 0.65 -32.34 8.43
N SER A 354 1.25 -31.18 8.66
CA SER A 354 2.55 -31.11 9.33
C SER A 354 2.30 -31.30 10.83
N SER A 355 2.92 -32.33 11.39
CA SER A 355 2.87 -32.64 12.82
C SER A 355 3.52 -31.51 13.61
N THR A 356 2.72 -30.54 14.04
CA THR A 356 3.14 -29.56 15.04
C THR A 356 2.11 -29.56 16.15
N THR A 357 2.58 -29.98 17.32
CA THR A 357 1.86 -30.11 18.58
C THR A 357 1.06 -28.85 18.90
N SER A 358 -0.25 -29.00 19.08
CA SER A 358 -1.12 -27.93 19.58
C SER A 358 -0.67 -27.48 20.98
N PRO A 359 -0.49 -26.18 21.25
CA PRO A 359 -0.62 -25.67 22.61
C PRO A 359 -2.11 -25.61 22.95
N ALA A 360 -2.43 -26.14 24.13
CA ALA A 360 -3.78 -26.22 24.67
C ALA A 360 -4.51 -24.86 24.68
N SER A 361 -5.82 -24.94 24.45
CA SER A 361 -6.81 -23.88 24.63
C SER A 361 -6.71 -23.26 26.03
N GLY A 362 -6.18 -22.04 26.10
CA GLY A 362 -6.26 -21.18 27.28
C GLY A 362 -7.52 -20.31 27.20
N SER A 363 -8.39 -20.48 28.19
CA SER A 363 -9.59 -19.68 28.44
C SER A 363 -9.31 -18.18 28.51
N ALA A 364 -10.15 -17.38 27.84
CA ALA A 364 -10.16 -15.93 27.93
C ALA A 364 -10.62 -15.45 29.33
N PRO A 365 -10.03 -14.37 29.88
CA PRO A 365 -10.60 -13.68 31.04
C PRO A 365 -11.56 -12.54 30.59
N PRO A 366 -12.61 -12.22 31.38
CA PRO A 366 -13.52 -11.11 31.09
C PRO A 366 -13.07 -9.79 31.76
N GLY A 367 -13.48 -8.67 31.16
CA GLY A 367 -13.48 -7.32 31.76
C GLY A 367 -12.39 -6.39 31.24
N GLY A 368 -12.61 -5.10 31.01
CA GLY A 368 -13.78 -4.25 31.24
C GLY A 368 -13.63 -2.94 30.47
N ALA A 369 -14.75 -2.28 30.22
CA ALA A 369 -14.82 -0.99 29.53
C ALA A 369 -14.26 0.15 30.41
N THR A 370 -13.65 1.14 29.76
CA THR A 370 -13.60 2.52 30.26
C THR A 370 -14.06 3.45 29.15
N ALA A 371 -15.07 4.27 29.46
CA ALA A 371 -15.67 5.28 28.61
C ALA A 371 -15.14 6.69 28.93
N ALA A 372 -15.50 7.64 28.06
CA ALA A 372 -15.17 9.08 27.99
C ALA A 372 -13.84 9.38 27.24
N GLU A 373 -13.79 10.27 26.25
CA GLU A 373 -14.40 11.61 26.17
C GLU A 373 -15.36 11.84 24.99
N LYS A 374 -16.41 12.62 25.26
CA LYS A 374 -17.34 13.19 24.27
C LYS A 374 -16.69 14.41 23.60
N GLY A 375 -16.37 14.29 22.32
CA GLY A 375 -16.22 15.43 21.41
C GLY A 375 -17.40 15.47 20.44
N PHE A 376 -17.95 16.66 20.18
CA PHE A 376 -19.00 16.87 19.18
C PHE A 376 -18.55 16.39 17.78
N PRO A 377 -19.43 15.74 16.98
CA PRO A 377 -19.07 15.22 15.68
C PRO A 377 -19.13 16.33 14.63
N LEU A 378 -17.97 16.77 14.16
CA LEU A 378 -17.87 17.42 12.85
C LEU A 378 -17.76 16.30 11.81
N ASP A 379 -18.85 16.15 11.07
CA ASP A 379 -19.17 15.05 10.19
C ASP A 379 -18.32 15.08 8.91
N PHE A 380 -17.08 14.58 9.00
CA PHE A 380 -16.27 14.23 7.83
C PHE A 380 -16.80 12.99 7.07
N PHE A 381 -17.86 12.34 7.58
CA PHE A 381 -18.51 11.17 6.98
C PHE A 381 -19.72 11.52 6.10
N TYR A 382 -20.19 12.77 6.13
CA TYR A 382 -21.28 13.23 5.26
C TYR A 382 -20.92 13.08 3.77
N ALA A 383 -19.65 13.19 3.40
CA ALA A 383 -19.19 12.93 2.04
C ALA A 383 -19.33 11.45 1.65
N GLU A 384 -18.91 10.52 2.52
CA GLU A 384 -19.06 9.08 2.26
C GLU A 384 -20.54 8.64 2.23
N GLN A 385 -21.38 9.21 3.09
CA GLN A 385 -22.84 8.97 3.08
C GLN A 385 -23.54 9.57 1.86
N LEU A 386 -23.08 10.70 1.33
CA LEU A 386 -23.61 11.27 0.07
C LEU A 386 -23.26 10.41 -1.16
N PHE A 387 -22.14 9.70 -1.14
CA PHE A 387 -21.70 8.83 -2.24
C PHE A 387 -22.16 7.37 -2.11
N SER A 388 -22.73 6.97 -0.98
CA SER A 388 -23.25 5.62 -0.75
C SER A 388 -24.76 5.64 -0.50
N THR A 389 -25.55 5.38 -1.53
CA THR A 389 -26.99 5.16 -1.37
C THR A 389 -27.28 3.76 -0.83
N VAL A 390 -27.03 3.53 0.47
CA VAL A 390 -27.73 2.51 1.27
C VAL A 390 -27.84 2.99 2.72
N PRO A 391 -29.05 3.17 3.28
CA PRO A 391 -29.20 3.48 4.69
C PRO A 391 -29.15 2.21 5.53
N ASP A 392 -28.14 2.08 6.40
CA ASP A 392 -28.35 1.57 7.76
C ASP A 392 -27.16 1.93 8.65
N LEU A 393 -27.45 2.69 9.71
CA LEU A 393 -26.47 3.11 10.71
C LEU A 393 -26.16 1.96 11.66
N GLN A 394 -24.96 1.38 11.53
CA GLN A 394 -24.24 0.81 12.66
C GLN A 394 -22.86 1.45 12.75
N ALA A 395 -22.47 1.82 13.98
CA ALA A 395 -21.26 2.57 14.28
C ALA A 395 -20.00 1.87 13.73
N VAL A 396 -19.35 2.49 12.76
CA VAL A 396 -18.13 1.99 12.12
C VAL A 396 -16.91 2.52 12.90
N VAL A 397 -16.17 1.58 13.50
CA VAL A 397 -14.80 1.77 13.97
C VAL A 397 -13.94 2.23 12.79
N GLU A 398 -12.98 3.16 13.00
CA GLU A 398 -12.08 3.70 11.97
C GLU A 398 -11.83 2.73 10.78
N PRO A 399 -12.14 3.11 9.53
CA PRO A 399 -12.01 2.24 8.36
C PRO A 399 -10.56 1.93 7.95
N VAL A 400 -9.57 2.29 8.78
CA VAL A 400 -8.15 2.21 8.44
C VAL A 400 -7.62 0.76 8.45
N TYR A 401 -8.38 -0.22 8.96
CA TYR A 401 -7.88 -1.59 9.21
C TYR A 401 -8.65 -2.72 8.51
N ASN A 402 -9.66 -2.41 7.69
CA ASN A 402 -10.34 -3.42 6.90
C ASN A 402 -9.57 -3.59 5.58
N LEU A 403 -9.12 -4.81 5.24
CA LEU A 403 -8.55 -5.03 3.91
C LEU A 403 -9.57 -4.55 2.86
N ASP A 404 -10.86 -4.89 2.99
CA ASP A 404 -11.90 -4.57 1.99
C ASP A 404 -12.03 -3.07 1.65
N SER A 405 -11.76 -2.15 2.58
CA SER A 405 -11.72 -0.71 2.26
C SER A 405 -10.54 -0.29 1.38
N TRP A 406 -9.51 -1.14 1.28
CA TRP A 406 -8.37 -0.96 0.39
C TRP A 406 -8.54 -1.68 -0.96
N PHE A 407 -9.61 -2.47 -1.14
CA PHE A 407 -9.89 -3.20 -2.38
C PHE A 407 -11.20 -2.73 -3.02
N PRO A 408 -11.19 -2.16 -4.23
CA PRO A 408 -12.41 -1.85 -4.97
C PRO A 408 -13.09 -3.08 -5.59
N TYR A 409 -12.73 -4.30 -5.18
CA TYR A 409 -13.22 -5.54 -5.78
C TYR A 409 -14.14 -6.29 -4.81
N PRO A 410 -15.27 -6.84 -5.29
CA PRO A 410 -16.19 -7.56 -4.43
C PRO A 410 -15.52 -8.79 -3.80
N ALA A 411 -15.98 -9.16 -2.60
CA ALA A 411 -15.56 -10.38 -1.94
C ALA A 411 -15.76 -11.61 -2.86
N LEU A 412 -15.07 -12.71 -2.55
CA LEU A 412 -15.20 -14.02 -3.22
C LEU A 412 -16.64 -14.58 -3.25
N ASP A 413 -17.62 -13.87 -2.69
CA ASP A 413 -19.01 -14.26 -2.48
C ASP A 413 -20.00 -13.50 -3.36
N SER A 414 -19.55 -12.71 -4.34
CA SER A 414 -20.46 -12.13 -5.35
C SER A 414 -20.85 -13.14 -6.44
N ASP A 415 -21.24 -14.35 -6.02
CA ASP A 415 -22.10 -15.19 -6.84
C ASP A 415 -23.48 -14.53 -6.82
N GLY A 416 -23.88 -13.96 -7.96
CA GLY A 416 -25.15 -13.26 -8.18
C GLY A 416 -26.38 -14.17 -8.10
N SER A 417 -26.49 -14.95 -7.03
CA SER A 417 -27.75 -15.57 -6.64
C SER A 417 -28.66 -14.47 -6.10
N ILE A 418 -29.40 -13.85 -7.02
CA ILE A 418 -30.61 -13.10 -6.67
C ILE A 418 -31.49 -14.11 -5.95
N ASN A 419 -31.59 -13.97 -4.63
CA ASN A 419 -32.53 -14.72 -3.82
C ASN A 419 -33.91 -14.13 -4.15
N ILE A 420 -34.54 -14.61 -5.23
CA ILE A 420 -35.93 -14.26 -5.55
C ILE A 420 -36.79 -14.97 -4.51
N GLY A 421 -36.97 -14.31 -3.37
CA GLY A 421 -38.00 -14.68 -2.39
C GLY A 421 -39.36 -14.48 -3.04
N ILE A 422 -39.88 -15.53 -3.69
CA ILE A 422 -41.27 -15.60 -4.10
C ILE A 422 -42.10 -15.75 -2.81
N GLN A 423 -42.57 -14.63 -2.26
CA GLN A 423 -43.69 -14.65 -1.33
C GLN A 423 -44.99 -14.81 -2.14
N SER A 424 -45.69 -15.89 -1.84
CA SER A 424 -46.97 -16.28 -2.40
C SER A 424 -48.14 -15.53 -1.76
N GLY A 425 -49.03 -14.98 -2.60
CA GLY A 425 -50.44 -14.61 -2.32
C GLY A 425 -50.67 -13.14 -1.95
N GLN A 426 -51.67 -12.41 -2.44
CA GLN A 426 -52.82 -12.67 -3.33
C GLN A 426 -53.36 -11.30 -3.83
N PRO A 427 -54.38 -11.22 -4.72
CA PRO A 427 -54.49 -10.23 -5.80
C PRO A 427 -55.37 -9.00 -5.51
N GLY A 428 -55.19 -7.93 -6.29
CA GLY A 428 -56.13 -6.80 -6.32
C GLY A 428 -55.76 -5.62 -7.22
N THR A 429 -56.38 -5.58 -8.41
CA THR A 429 -56.92 -4.41 -9.14
C THR A 429 -56.03 -3.31 -9.75
N GLN A 430 -56.05 -3.33 -11.10
CA GLN A 430 -56.32 -2.24 -12.06
C GLN A 430 -55.29 -1.12 -12.37
N LEU A 431 -54.73 -1.24 -13.59
CA LEU A 431 -54.74 -0.26 -14.70
C LEU A 431 -54.60 1.24 -14.35
N ASN A 432 -53.50 1.87 -14.79
CA ASN A 432 -53.60 2.86 -15.87
C ASN A 432 -52.29 3.11 -16.64
N GLN A 433 -52.46 3.36 -17.93
CA GLN A 433 -51.48 3.78 -18.93
C GLN A 433 -51.12 5.26 -18.79
N ASP A 434 -49.94 5.64 -19.34
CA ASP A 434 -49.57 6.92 -19.99
C ASP A 434 -48.13 7.30 -19.62
N LEU A 435 -47.15 7.25 -20.54
CA LEU A 435 -46.85 8.08 -21.74
C LEU A 435 -45.64 8.99 -21.46
N ALA A 436 -44.89 9.22 -22.55
CA ALA A 436 -43.84 10.22 -22.78
C ALA A 436 -42.46 9.93 -22.14
N SER A 437 -41.44 9.49 -22.90
CA SER A 437 -40.72 10.21 -23.98
C SER A 437 -40.19 11.59 -23.54
N GLY A 438 -38.89 11.68 -23.26
CA GLY A 438 -38.27 12.98 -22.98
C GLY A 438 -36.83 12.94 -22.48
N GLY A 439 -35.87 12.73 -23.39
CA GLY A 439 -34.74 13.65 -23.52
C GLY A 439 -33.48 13.53 -22.64
N ARG A 440 -32.36 13.66 -23.36
CA ARG A 440 -31.12 14.43 -23.04
C ARG A 440 -30.04 13.79 -22.15
N MET A 441 -29.06 13.23 -22.84
CA MET A 441 -27.71 13.78 -23.07
C MET A 441 -27.23 14.96 -22.16
N ILE A 442 -25.98 14.79 -21.69
CA ILE A 442 -24.99 15.80 -21.20
C ILE A 442 -25.27 16.25 -19.73
N TRP A 443 -24.41 16.00 -18.73
CA TRP A 443 -22.95 16.17 -18.64
C TRP A 443 -22.22 15.00 -18.00
#